data_AF-A0A9D9G6M7-F1
#
_entry.id   AF-A0A9D9G6M7-F1
#
_cell.length_a   1.000
_cell.length_b   1.000
_cell.length_c   1.000
_cell.angle_alpha   90.00
_cell.angle_beta   90.00
_cell.angle_gamma   90.00
#
_symmetry.space_group_name_H-M   'P 1'
#
loop_
_entity.id
_entity.type
_entity.pdbx_description
1 polymer ?
#
loop_
_entity_poly.entity_id
_entity_poly.type
_entity_poly.pdbx_seq_one_letter_code
_entity_poly.pdbx_strand_id
1 'polypeptide(L)' 'MPSTPIKSCNKYVLSYKDSTNKTHEVGFYARDAYDCLMLAREFNTYVHDNPGSVIRIQQKF' A
#
# COMPACT_ATOMS: atom_id res chain seq x y z
N MET A 1 -14.12 21.36 5.35
CA MET A 1 -13.48 20.33 6.20
C MET A 1 -12.12 20.86 6.64
N PRO A 2 -11.78 20.85 7.93
CA PRO A 2 -10.42 21.21 8.34
C PRO A 2 -9.46 20.13 7.81
N SER A 3 -8.50 20.55 6.99
CA SER A 3 -7.40 19.69 6.55
C SER A 3 -6.36 19.61 7.66
N THR A 4 -6.44 18.57 8.48
CA THR A 4 -5.38 18.28 9.46
C THR A 4 -4.14 17.85 8.67
N PRO A 5 -3.02 18.59 8.75
CA PRO A 5 -1.80 18.15 8.07
C PRO A 5 -1.38 16.80 8.65
N ILE A 6 -1.03 15.85 7.79
CA ILE A 6 -0.54 14.55 8.24
C ILE A 6 0.89 14.75 8.74
N LYS A 7 1.05 14.85 10.07
CA LYS A 7 2.34 15.18 10.70
C LYS A 7 3.28 13.97 10.85
N SER A 8 2.88 12.76 10.43
CA SER A 8 3.62 11.53 10.72
C SER A 8 3.42 10.41 9.69
N CYS A 9 3.37 10.73 8.39
CA CYS A 9 3.42 9.66 7.38
C CYS A 9 4.83 9.09 7.30
N ASN A 10 4.92 7.76 7.28
CA ASN A 10 6.15 7.04 6.94
C ASN A 10 6.06 6.53 5.51
N LYS A 11 7.22 6.32 4.88
CA LYS A 11 7.28 5.67 3.59
C LYS A 11 7.07 4.16 3.77
N TYR A 12 6.16 3.58 3.03
CA TYR A 12 5.93 2.16 2.95
C TYR A 12 6.12 1.66 1.53
N VAL A 13 6.55 0.42 1.41
CA VAL A 13 6.56 -0.33 0.16
C VAL A 13 5.66 -1.56 0.36
N LEU A 14 4.66 -1.69 -0.49
CA LEU A 14 3.77 -2.84 -0.56
C LEU A 14 4.17 -3.69 -1.76
N SER A 15 4.44 -4.97 -1.53
CA SER A 15 4.76 -5.95 -2.56
C SER A 15 3.58 -6.89 -2.77
N TYR A 16 3.16 -7.11 -4.02
CA TYR A 16 2.07 -8.03 -4.37
C TYR A 16 2.42 -8.87 -5.60
N LYS A 17 1.75 -10.02 -5.76
CA LYS A 17 1.92 -10.93 -6.91
C LYS A 17 0.77 -10.80 -7.90
N ASP A 18 1.08 -10.56 -9.16
CA ASP A 18 0.06 -10.59 -10.22
C ASP A 18 -0.36 -12.01 -10.61
N SER A 19 -1.29 -12.12 -11.55
CA SER A 19 -1.81 -13.40 -12.06
C SER A 19 -0.76 -14.17 -12.85
N THR A 20 0.32 -13.52 -13.29
CA THR A 20 1.49 -14.15 -13.91
C THR A 20 2.56 -14.56 -12.88
N ASN A 21 2.23 -14.47 -11.58
CA ASN A 21 3.12 -14.76 -10.45
C ASN A 21 4.35 -13.85 -10.39
N LYS A 22 4.29 -12.68 -11.05
CA LYS A 22 5.33 -11.66 -11.01
C LYS A 22 5.11 -10.76 -9.80
N THR A 23 6.18 -10.45 -9.09
CA THR A 23 6.14 -9.53 -7.95
C THR A 23 6.22 -8.09 -8.45
N HIS A 24 5.31 -7.26 -7.94
CA HIS A 24 5.27 -5.82 -8.15
C HIS A 24 5.40 -5.11 -6.80
N GLU A 25 5.94 -3.90 -6.82
CA GLU A 25 6.10 -3.06 -5.63
C GLU A 25 5.49 -1.68 -5.86
N VAL A 26 4.79 -1.17 -4.85
CA VAL A 26 4.19 0.16 -4.87
C VAL A 26 4.56 0.90 -3.61
N GLY A 27 4.98 2.15 -3.76
CA GLY A 27 5.38 3.02 -2.65
C GLY A 27 4.25 3.96 -2.23
N PHE A 28 3.99 4.04 -0.93
CA PHE A 28 2.99 4.95 -0.35
C PHE A 28 3.58 5.71 0.84
N TYR A 29 3.11 6.94 1.05
CA TYR A 29 3.25 7.62 2.33
C TYR A 29 1.97 7.40 3.13
N ALA A 30 2.08 6.69 4.25
CA ALA A 30 0.92 6.28 5.03
C ALA A 30 1.21 6.44 6.53
N ARG A 31 0.16 6.54 7.34
CA ARG A 31 0.30 6.64 8.80
C ARG A 31 0.80 5.34 9.42
N ASP A 32 0.35 4.22 8.88
CA ASP A 32 0.71 2.87 9.30
C ASP A 32 0.59 1.89 8.12
N ALA A 33 0.89 0.61 8.36
CA ALA A 33 0.82 -0.43 7.35
C ALA A 33 -0.62 -0.72 6.85
N TYR A 34 -1.63 -0.47 7.67
CA TYR A 34 -3.03 -0.66 7.29
C TYR A 34 -3.51 0.46 6.36
N ASP A 35 -3.17 1.70 6.68
CA ASP A 35 -3.41 2.88 5.84
C ASP A 35 -2.71 2.71 4.48
N CYS A 36 -1.49 2.16 4.46
CA CYS A 36 -0.79 1.78 3.23
C CYS A 36 -1.57 0.73 2.41
N LEU A 37 -2.13 -0.30 3.05
CA LEU A 37 -2.95 -1.31 2.38
C LEU A 37 -4.24 -0.71 1.79
N MET A 38 -4.90 0.19 2.53
CA MET A 38 -6.11 0.86 2.05
C MET A 38 -5.82 1.71 0.81
N LEU A 39 -4.74 2.51 0.85
CA LEU A 39 -4.29 3.28 -0.31
C LEU A 39 -3.95 2.35 -1.49
N ALA A 40 -3.26 1.25 -1.25
CA ALA A 40 -2.97 0.29 -2.33
C ALA A 40 -4.23 -0.29 -2.96
N ARG A 41 -5.27 -0.59 -2.17
CA ARG A 41 -6.56 -1.06 -2.71
C ARG A 41 -7.35 0.03 -3.43
N GLU A 42 -7.17 1.29 -3.07
CA GLU A 42 -7.83 2.41 -3.73
C GLU A 42 -7.19 2.73 -5.08
N PHE A 43 -5.85 2.70 -5.15
CA PHE A 43 -5.10 3.07 -6.35
C PHE A 43 -4.72 1.90 -7.26
N ASN A 44 -4.88 0.65 -6.82
CA ASN A 44 -4.56 -0.54 -7.59
C ASN A 44 -5.75 -1.52 -7.58
N THR A 45 -6.50 -1.53 -8.67
CA THR A 45 -7.69 -2.40 -8.85
C THR A 45 -7.35 -3.88 -8.73
N TYR A 46 -6.16 -4.29 -9.17
CA TYR A 46 -5.74 -5.69 -9.02
C TYR A 46 -5.60 -6.09 -7.55
N VAL A 47 -4.99 -5.23 -6.73
CA VAL A 47 -4.85 -5.47 -5.27
C VAL A 47 -6.21 -5.35 -4.56
N HIS A 48 -7.11 -4.50 -5.05
CA HIS A 48 -8.49 -4.42 -4.58
C HIS A 48 -9.23 -5.74 -4.75
N ASP A 49 -9.24 -6.28 -5.97
CA ASP A 49 -9.97 -7.51 -6.33
C ASP A 49 -9.30 -8.76 -5.78
N ASN A 50 -7.96 -8.73 -5.59
CA ASN A 50 -7.15 -9.85 -5.15
C ASN A 50 -6.37 -9.50 -3.88
N PRO A 51 -7.03 -9.31 -2.71
CA PRO A 51 -6.35 -8.88 -1.49
C PRO A 51 -5.33 -9.91 -0.98
N GLY A 52 -5.51 -11.20 -1.29
CA GLY A 52 -4.55 -12.26 -0.98
C GLY A 52 -3.27 -12.24 -1.83
N SER A 53 -3.21 -11.38 -2.86
CA SER A 53 -1.99 -11.19 -3.65
C SER A 53 -0.90 -10.41 -2.91
N VAL A 54 -1.27 -9.66 -1.86
CA VAL A 54 -0.34 -8.87 -1.07
C VAL A 54 0.55 -9.80 -0.27
N ILE A 55 1.86 -9.71 -0.52
CA ILE A 55 2.86 -10.58 0.09
C ILE A 55 3.44 -9.91 1.34
N ARG A 56 3.67 -8.60 1.25
CA ARG A 56 4.43 -7.87 2.27
C ARG A 56 4.14 -6.38 2.23
N ILE A 57 4.14 -5.77 3.40
CA ILE A 57 4.17 -4.32 3.58
C ILE A 57 5.38 -4.01 4.46
N GLN A 58 6.28 -3.15 3.99
CA GLN A 58 7.49 -2.79 4.69
C GLN A 58 7.59 -1.28 4.84
N GLN A 59 7.78 -0.80 6.07
CA GLN A 59 8.19 0.59 6.30
C GLN A 59 9.63 0.77 5.84
N LYS A 60 9.88 1.79 5.03
CA LYS A 60 11.23 2.22 4.65
C LYS A 60 11.54 3.54 5.35
N PHE A 61 12.73 3.60 5.94
CA PHE A 61 13.30 4.77 6.59
C PHE A 61 14.01 5.66 5.57
#